data_AF-A0A9N7R0T1-F1
#
_entry.id   AF-A0A9N7R0T1-F1
#
_cell.length_a   1.000
_cell.length_b   1.000
_cell.length_c   1.000
_cell.angle_alpha   90.00
_cell.angle_beta   90.00
_cell.angle_gamma   90.00
#
_symmetry.space_group_name_H-M   'P 1'
#
loop_
_entity.id
_entity.type
_entity.pdbx_description
1 polymer ?
#
loop_
_entity_poly.entity_id
_entity_poly.type
_entity_poly.pdbx_seq_one_letter_code
_entity_poly.pdbx_strand_id
1 'polypeptide(L)' 'MEEITEGVATVNIAGDSPKKNRIQVSNTKKPLFFYVNLAKRYMQQNNEVELSALGMAISTVVSVAEILKNNGFAVEK' A
#
# COMPACT_ATOMS: atom_id res chain seq x y z
N MET A 1 -11.89 -6.91 -26.06
CA MET A 1 -10.73 -6.92 -25.12
C MET A 1 -11.24 -6.42 -23.79
N GLU A 2 -12.11 -7.21 -23.16
CA GLU A 2 -12.90 -6.77 -22.00
C GLU A 2 -13.10 -7.88 -20.96
N GLU A 3 -12.41 -9.02 -21.11
CA GLU A 3 -12.58 -10.22 -20.27
C GLU A 3 -11.45 -10.47 -19.27
N ILE A 4 -10.45 -9.60 -19.17
CA ILE A 4 -9.28 -9.80 -18.28
C ILE A 4 -9.38 -9.09 -16.92
N THR A 5 -10.48 -8.40 -16.61
CA THR A 5 -10.60 -7.56 -15.40
C THR A 5 -11.20 -8.27 -14.19
N GLU A 6 -11.80 -9.45 -14.34
CA GLU A 6 -12.44 -10.16 -13.23
C GLU A 6 -11.51 -11.09 -12.43
N GLY A 7 -10.39 -11.52 -13.02
CA GLY A 7 -9.50 -12.55 -12.45
C GLY A 7 -8.52 -12.08 -11.36
N VAL A 8 -8.47 -10.80 -11.03
CA VAL A 8 -7.47 -10.25 -10.08
C VAL A 8 -8.10 -9.83 -8.74
N ALA A 9 -9.42 -9.98 -8.58
CA ALA A 9 -10.15 -9.42 -7.45
C ALA A 9 -9.98 -10.18 -6.13
N THR A 10 -9.49 -11.42 -6.11
CA THR A 10 -9.49 -12.24 -4.88
C THR A 10 -8.34 -13.23 -4.82
N VAL A 11 -7.10 -12.74 -4.81
CA VAL A 11 -6.01 -13.53 -4.20
C VAL A 11 -6.18 -13.43 -2.68
N ASN A 12 -7.12 -14.23 -2.15
CA ASN A 12 -7.20 -14.50 -0.72
C ASN A 12 -6.00 -15.37 -0.36
N ILE A 13 -4.94 -14.73 0.15
CA ILE A 13 -3.83 -15.41 0.82
C ILE A 13 -4.40 -15.97 2.13
N ALA A 14 -5.07 -17.12 2.02
CA ALA A 14 -5.55 -17.92 3.13
C ALA A 14 -4.33 -18.55 3.81
N GLY A 15 -3.78 -17.89 4.82
CA GLY A 15 -2.65 -18.43 5.59
C GLY A 15 -2.19 -17.55 6.75
N ASP A 16 -2.40 -16.24 6.69
CA ASP A 16 -2.04 -15.32 7.78
C ASP A 16 -3.28 -14.46 8.06
N SER A 17 -3.73 -14.41 9.31
CA SER A 17 -4.78 -13.47 9.74
C SER A 17 -4.50 -12.09 9.13
N PRO A 18 -5.48 -11.41 8.48
CA PRO A 18 -5.19 -10.20 7.73
C PRO A 18 -4.51 -9.19 8.64
N LYS A 19 -3.19 -9.04 8.47
CA LYS A 19 -2.40 -8.03 9.15
C LYS A 19 -3.04 -6.69 8.81
N LYS A 20 -3.65 -6.06 9.83
CA LYS A 20 -4.50 -4.87 9.67
C LYS A 20 -3.73 -3.65 9.14
N ASN A 21 -2.42 -3.76 9.03
CA ASN A 21 -1.48 -2.73 8.63
C ASN A 21 -0.87 -2.92 7.22
N ARG A 22 -1.50 -3.71 6.35
CA ARG A 22 -1.06 -3.84 4.94
C ARG A 22 -1.82 -2.91 4.02
N ILE A 23 -1.10 -2.18 3.18
CA ILE A 23 -1.64 -1.31 2.13
C ILE A 23 -1.23 -1.89 0.78
N GLN A 24 -2.22 -2.26 -0.02
CA GLN A 24 -2.01 -2.63 -1.42
C GLN A 24 -2.30 -1.42 -2.30
N VAL A 25 -1.28 -0.95 -3.00
CA VAL A 25 -1.36 0.18 -3.90
C VAL A 25 -1.65 -0.35 -5.30
N SER A 26 -2.76 0.13 -5.87
CA SER A 26 -3.20 -0.16 -7.23
C SER A 26 -3.27 1.12 -8.05
N ASN A 27 -3.39 0.99 -9.36
CA ASN A 27 -3.36 2.15 -10.25
C ASN A 27 -4.75 2.83 -10.38
N THR A 28 -4.70 4.16 -10.52
CA THR A 28 -5.62 5.08 -11.25
C THR A 28 -6.66 5.93 -10.52
N LYS A 29 -7.05 5.69 -9.26
CA LYS A 29 -8.15 6.49 -8.65
C LYS A 29 -7.83 7.16 -7.33
N LYS A 30 -6.79 6.73 -6.62
CA LYS A 30 -6.43 7.32 -5.33
C LYS A 30 -5.26 8.28 -5.51
N PRO A 31 -5.36 9.52 -5.02
CA PRO A 31 -4.25 10.48 -5.07
C PRO A 31 -3.09 9.98 -4.20
N LEU A 32 -1.86 10.39 -4.50
CA LEU A 32 -0.66 9.99 -3.76
C LEU A 32 -0.81 10.15 -2.23
N PHE A 33 -1.33 11.30 -1.79
CA PHE A 33 -1.52 11.61 -0.37
C PHE A 33 -2.57 10.75 0.34
N PHE A 34 -3.46 10.07 -0.40
CA PHE A 34 -4.36 9.09 0.22
C PHE A 34 -3.55 7.98 0.88
N TYR A 35 -2.55 7.43 0.17
CA TYR A 35 -1.70 6.37 0.68
C TYR A 35 -0.76 6.85 1.79
N VAL A 36 -0.23 8.07 1.67
CA VAL A 36 0.60 8.68 2.74
C VAL A 36 -0.20 8.80 4.04
N ASN A 37 -1.43 9.32 3.98
CA ASN A 37 -2.27 9.50 5.16
C ASN A 37 -2.75 8.16 5.74
N LEU A 38 -3.07 7.19 4.89
CA LEU A 38 -3.43 5.85 5.32
C LEU A 38 -2.26 5.16 6.03
N ALA A 39 -1.05 5.27 5.49
CA ALA A 39 0.16 4.72 6.10
C ALA A 39 0.43 5.33 7.48
N LYS A 40 0.31 6.66 7.63
CA LYS A 40 0.41 7.33 8.93
C LYS A 40 -0.59 6.77 9.94
N ARG A 41 -1.85 6.58 9.53
CA ARG A 41 -2.89 6.01 10.41
C ARG A 41 -2.57 4.57 10.82
N TYR A 42 -2.08 3.74 9.90
CA TYR A 42 -1.73 2.35 10.20
C TYR A 42 -0.51 2.25 11.11
N MET A 43 0.52 3.07 10.89
CA MET A 43 1.67 3.14 11.80
C MET A 43 1.28 3.59 13.21
N GLN A 44 0.31 4.49 13.36
CA GLN A 44 -0.20 4.88 14.68
C GLN A 44 -0.95 3.74 15.40
N GLN A 45 -1.54 2.81 14.66
CA GLN A 45 -2.33 1.70 15.22
C GLN A 45 -1.53 0.43 15.44
N ASN A 46 -0.49 0.20 14.63
CA ASN A 46 0.22 -1.07 14.55
C ASN A 46 1.76 -0.92 14.62
N ASN A 47 2.29 0.28 14.87
CA ASN A 47 3.72 0.66 14.88
C ASN A 47 4.47 0.51 13.56
N GLU A 48 3.99 -0.34 12.65
CA GLU A 48 4.57 -0.60 11.35
C GLU A 48 3.48 -0.65 10.27
N VAL A 49 3.87 -0.46 9.01
CA VAL A 49 2.98 -0.57 7.85
C VAL A 49 3.69 -1.32 6.74
N GLU A 50 2.96 -2.22 6.09
CA GLU A 50 3.45 -2.95 4.92
C GLU A 50 2.87 -2.32 3.65
N LEU A 51 3.73 -1.87 2.73
CA LEU A 51 3.33 -1.32 1.44
C LEU A 51 3.63 -2.32 0.34
N SER A 52 2.64 -2.62 -0.50
CA SER A 52 2.79 -3.55 -1.63
C SER A 52 2.19 -2.96 -2.91
N ALA A 53 2.80 -3.25 -4.05
CA ALA A 53 2.34 -2.80 -5.37
C ALA A 53 2.83 -3.74 -6.47
N LEU A 54 2.17 -3.68 -7.62
CA LEU A 54 2.55 -4.40 -8.84
C LEU A 54 2.56 -3.46 -10.05
N GLY A 55 3.49 -3.72 -10.98
CA GLY A 55 3.59 -2.97 -12.23
C GLY A 55 3.72 -1.46 -12.03
N MET A 56 2.87 -0.68 -12.69
CA MET A 56 2.93 0.78 -12.68
C MET A 56 2.72 1.41 -11.29
N ALA A 57 2.10 0.69 -10.35
CA ALA A 57 1.85 1.19 -8.99
C ALA A 57 3.10 1.18 -8.09
N ILE A 58 4.20 0.52 -8.52
CA ILE A 58 5.45 0.44 -7.76
C ILE A 58 6.01 1.84 -7.49
N SER A 59 5.96 2.74 -8.47
CA SER A 59 6.40 4.13 -8.33
C SER A 59 5.67 4.86 -7.21
N THR A 60 4.37 4.61 -7.06
CA THR A 60 3.55 5.24 -6.01
C THR A 60 3.98 4.74 -4.62
N VAL A 61 4.26 3.45 -4.46
CA VAL A 61 4.80 2.92 -3.19
C VAL A 61 6.15 3.53 -2.85
N VAL A 62 7.05 3.62 -3.84
CA VAL A 62 8.37 4.26 -3.65
C VAL A 62 8.20 5.70 -3.18
N SER A 63 7.37 6.49 -3.88
CA SER A 63 7.10 7.88 -3.49
C SER A 63 6.46 8.00 -2.10
N VAL A 64 5.54 7.11 -1.73
CA VAL A 64 4.96 7.10 -0.37
C VAL A 64 6.03 6.83 0.68
N ALA A 65 6.88 5.82 0.47
CA ALA A 65 7.96 5.49 1.38
C ALA A 65 8.97 6.64 1.53
N GLU A 66 9.37 7.28 0.43
CA GLU A 66 10.25 8.45 0.44
C GLU A 66 9.64 9.64 1.18
N ILE A 67 8.36 9.95 0.95
CA ILE A 67 7.65 11.03 1.65
C ILE A 67 7.63 10.75 3.15
N LEU A 68 7.35 9.51 3.58
CA LEU A 68 7.31 9.16 5.00
C LEU A 68 8.70 9.27 5.64
N LYS A 69 9.76 8.80 4.97
CA LYS A 69 11.14 8.90 5.45
C LYS A 69 11.64 10.34 5.54
N ASN A 70 11.48 11.13 4.46
CA ASN A 70 11.98 12.50 4.38
C ASN A 70 11.33 13.45 5.39
N ASN A 71 10.09 13.16 5.80
CA ASN A 71 9.39 13.94 6.83
C ASN A 71 9.55 13.36 8.25
N GLY A 72 10.38 12.33 8.44
CA GLY A 72 10.62 11.73 9.76
C GLY A 72 9.46 10.92 10.33
N PHE A 73 8.50 10.48 9.51
CA PHE A 73 7.34 9.69 9.96
C PHE A 73 7.63 8.18 10.05
N ALA A 74 8.64 7.68 9.34
CA ALA A 74 8.96 6.26 9.29
C ALA A 74 10.46 6.03 9.06
N VAL A 75 10.92 4.84 9.45
CA VAL A 75 12.22 4.28 9.08
C VAL A 75 12.01 3.00 8.28
N GLU A 76 12.89 2.76 7.31
CA GLU A 76 12.96 1.48 6.60
C GLU A 76 13.54 0.42 7.54
N LYS A 77 13.00 -0.80 7.46
CA LYS A 77 13.41 -1.96 8.27
C LYS A 77 13.99 -3.03 7.38
#